data_AF-A0A7Z0SLG8-F1
#
_entry.id   AF-A0A7Z0SLG8-F1
#
_cell.length_a   1.000
_cell.length_b   1.000
_cell.length_c   1.000
_cell.angle_alpha   90.00
_cell.angle_beta   90.00
_cell.angle_gamma   90.00
#
_symmetry.space_group_name_H-M   'P 1'
#
loop_
_entity.id
_entity.type
_entity.pdbx_description
1 polymer ?
#
loop_
_entity_poly.entity_id
_entity_poly.type
_entity_poly.pdbx_seq_one_letter_code
_entity_poly.pdbx_strand_id
1 'polypeptide(L)'
;MFNFPFPQDKPQQAPQAFSQTRRSTPAALPWASNAMAEDDADKRLTAMERDEPKRRLIRDAKALYKMRKITQAQMAEEVGVPCRTLEEWLQFRRMPKAPGTTLLRRWLEAYQNKIS
;
A
#
# COMPACT_ATOMS: atom_id res chain seq x y z
N MET A 1 34.19 -13.08 -47.67
CA MET A 1 33.98 -13.33 -46.22
C MET A 1 32.47 -13.39 -45.97
N PHE A 2 32.05 -14.52 -45.39
CA PHE A 2 30.72 -14.89 -44.86
C PHE A 2 29.48 -14.77 -45.75
N ASN A 3 29.19 -15.89 -46.41
CA ASN A 3 27.90 -16.25 -46.99
C ASN A 3 27.17 -17.14 -45.96
N PHE A 4 26.08 -16.67 -45.35
CA PHE A 4 25.27 -17.49 -44.43
C PHE A 4 23.93 -17.83 -45.10
N PRO A 5 23.70 -19.09 -45.52
CA PRO A 5 22.37 -19.53 -45.91
C PRO A 5 21.53 -19.73 -44.65
N PHE A 6 20.40 -19.02 -44.55
CA PHE A 6 19.37 -19.32 -43.55
C PHE A 6 18.68 -20.65 -43.91
N PRO A 7 18.62 -21.64 -43.01
CA PRO A 7 17.81 -22.84 -43.23
C PRO A 7 16.32 -22.49 -43.06
N GLN A 8 15.49 -22.83 -44.06
CA GLN A 8 14.04 -22.83 -43.92
C GLN A 8 13.60 -23.97 -43.01
N ASP A 9 12.92 -23.61 -41.92
CA ASP A 9 12.30 -24.54 -40.97
C ASP A 9 11.12 -25.24 -41.64
N LYS A 10 11.17 -26.58 -41.72
CA LYS A 10 10.04 -27.40 -42.18
C LYS A 10 9.03 -27.51 -41.02
N PRO A 11 7.72 -27.40 -41.25
CA PRO A 11 6.75 -27.55 -40.17
C PRO A 11 6.82 -28.95 -39.58
N GLN A 12 7.31 -29.04 -38.33
CA GLN A 12 7.39 -30.26 -37.54
C GLN A 12 5.98 -30.68 -37.11
N GLN A 13 5.51 -31.79 -37.68
CA GLN A 13 4.22 -32.39 -37.38
C GLN A 13 4.23 -32.97 -35.95
N ALA A 14 3.30 -32.50 -35.11
CA ALA A 14 3.22 -32.92 -33.71
C ALA A 14 2.79 -34.39 -33.57
N PRO A 15 3.42 -35.21 -32.70
CA PRO A 15 2.96 -36.56 -32.41
C PRO A 15 1.67 -36.51 -31.58
N GLN A 16 0.66 -37.27 -32.01
CA GLN A 16 -0.60 -37.42 -31.28
C GLN A 16 -0.37 -38.12 -29.93
N ALA A 17 -0.68 -37.42 -28.85
CA ALA A 17 -0.65 -37.98 -27.51
C ALA A 17 -1.91 -38.82 -27.27
N PHE A 18 -1.71 -40.13 -27.13
CA PHE A 18 -2.70 -41.07 -26.61
C PHE A 18 -3.19 -40.62 -25.23
N SER A 19 -4.48 -40.33 -25.11
CA SER A 19 -5.11 -40.04 -23.82
C SER A 19 -5.46 -41.36 -23.12
N GLN A 20 -4.57 -41.85 -22.27
CA GLN A 20 -4.84 -42.94 -21.35
C GLN A 20 -5.44 -42.38 -20.06
N THR A 21 -6.75 -42.57 -19.89
CA THR A 21 -7.54 -42.08 -18.76
C THR A 21 -7.09 -42.74 -17.44
N ARG A 22 -6.18 -42.10 -16.71
CA ARG A 22 -5.96 -42.43 -15.29
C ARG A 22 -7.14 -41.89 -14.48
N ARG A 23 -7.74 -42.77 -13.66
CA ARG A 23 -8.80 -42.42 -12.70
C ARG A 23 -8.27 -41.35 -11.73
N SER A 24 -8.78 -40.14 -11.84
CA SER A 24 -8.50 -39.05 -10.92
C SER A 24 -9.29 -39.25 -9.63
N THR A 25 -8.59 -39.56 -8.54
CA THR A 25 -9.06 -39.25 -7.19
C THR A 25 -9.23 -37.72 -7.11
N PRO A 26 -10.38 -37.17 -6.69
CA PRO A 26 -10.49 -35.73 -6.53
C PRO A 26 -9.60 -35.30 -5.35
N ALA A 27 -8.47 -34.67 -5.66
CA ALA A 27 -7.67 -33.98 -4.67
C ALA A 27 -8.54 -32.90 -4.05
N ALA A 28 -8.81 -33.00 -2.75
CA ALA A 28 -9.52 -31.97 -2.01
C ALA A 28 -8.79 -30.63 -2.22
N LEU A 29 -9.53 -29.64 -2.71
CA LEU A 29 -8.98 -28.34 -3.06
C LEU A 29 -8.52 -27.61 -1.79
N PRO A 30 -7.31 -27.03 -1.76
CA PRO A 30 -6.71 -26.47 -0.55
C PRO A 30 -7.45 -25.23 0.01
N TRP A 31 -8.40 -24.65 -0.76
CA TRP A 31 -9.21 -23.52 -0.31
C TRP A 31 -10.37 -23.90 0.62
N ALA A 32 -10.68 -25.20 0.79
CA ALA A 32 -11.79 -25.65 1.63
C ALA A 32 -11.49 -25.61 3.15
N SER A 33 -10.27 -25.29 3.57
CA SER A 33 -9.87 -25.18 4.98
C SER A 33 -10.10 -23.76 5.52
N ASN A 34 -11.35 -23.31 5.54
CA ASN A 34 -11.69 -21.90 5.72
C ASN A 34 -12.01 -21.46 7.17
N ALA A 35 -11.68 -22.26 8.19
CA ALA A 35 -11.99 -21.91 9.59
C ALA A 35 -10.94 -20.99 10.27
N MET A 36 -9.75 -20.82 9.70
CA MET A 36 -8.69 -19.97 10.28
C MET A 36 -8.49 -18.62 9.56
N ALA A 37 -9.20 -18.38 8.46
CA ALA A 37 -9.06 -17.15 7.68
C ALA A 37 -9.81 -15.94 8.28
N GLU A 38 -10.84 -16.19 9.11
CA GLU A 38 -11.65 -15.13 9.71
C GLU A 38 -10.86 -14.36 10.80
N ASP A 39 -10.03 -15.05 11.60
CA ASP A 39 -9.19 -14.41 12.63
C ASP A 39 -8.13 -13.46 12.04
N ASP A 40 -7.58 -13.75 10.86
CA ASP A 40 -6.66 -12.84 10.16
C ASP A 40 -7.39 -11.64 9.54
N ALA A 41 -8.60 -11.86 9.00
CA ALA A 41 -9.44 -10.80 8.45
C ALA A 41 -9.87 -9.81 9.54
N ASP A 42 -10.33 -10.29 10.69
CA ASP A 42 -10.69 -9.48 11.86
C ASP A 42 -9.49 -8.74 12.43
N LYS A 43 -8.31 -9.37 12.50
CA LYS A 43 -7.06 -8.69 12.89
C LYS A 43 -6.69 -7.56 11.93
N ARG A 44 -6.84 -7.78 10.62
CA ARG A 44 -6.58 -6.76 9.59
C ARG A 44 -7.59 -5.62 9.65
N LEU A 45 -8.86 -5.91 9.89
CA LEU A 45 -9.91 -4.90 10.07
C LEU A 45 -9.68 -4.06 11.33
N THR A 46 -9.35 -4.71 12.45
CA THR A 46 -9.04 -4.05 13.72
C THR A 46 -7.79 -3.17 13.60
N ALA A 47 -6.77 -3.60 12.85
CA ALA A 47 -5.58 -2.80 12.57
C ALA A 47 -5.93 -1.56 11.73
N MET A 48 -6.81 -1.70 10.73
CA MET A 48 -7.29 -0.56 9.94
C MET A 48 -8.08 0.45 10.79
N GLU A 49 -8.96 0.00 11.68
CA GLU A 49 -9.72 0.88 12.59
C GLU A 49 -8.84 1.61 13.59
N ARG A 50 -7.82 0.94 14.15
CA ARG A 50 -6.89 1.55 15.11
C ARG A 50 -6.04 2.66 14.51
N ASP A 51 -5.71 2.58 13.23
CA ASP A 51 -4.91 3.59 12.55
C ASP A 51 -5.74 4.70 11.89
N GLU A 52 -7.04 4.52 11.71
CA GLU A 52 -7.94 5.54 11.19
C GLU A 52 -7.85 6.90 11.91
N PRO A 53 -7.76 7.02 13.25
CA PRO A 53 -7.58 8.33 13.89
C PRO A 53 -6.28 9.03 13.50
N LYS A 54 -5.20 8.27 13.22
CA LYS A 54 -3.94 8.85 12.72
C LYS A 54 -4.08 9.26 11.26
N ARG A 55 -4.80 8.48 10.45
CA ARG A 55 -5.05 8.80 9.05
C ARG A 55 -5.90 10.06 8.90
N ARG A 56 -6.92 10.22 9.75
CA ARG A 56 -7.73 11.46 9.83
C ARG A 56 -6.86 12.66 10.16
N LEU A 57 -6.00 12.56 11.18
CA LEU A 57 -5.04 13.62 11.53
C LEU A 57 -4.17 14.06 10.34
N ILE A 58 -3.66 13.10 9.57
CA ILE A 58 -2.84 13.37 8.38
C ILE A 58 -3.68 14.03 7.28
N ARG A 59 -4.93 13.58 7.07
CA ARG A 59 -5.85 14.20 6.11
C ARG A 59 -6.16 15.65 6.49
N ASP A 60 -6.41 15.91 7.77
CA ASP A 60 -6.71 17.24 8.29
C ASP A 60 -5.49 18.16 8.13
N ALA A 61 -4.30 17.67 8.47
CA ALA A 61 -3.06 18.40 8.27
C ALA A 61 -2.79 18.69 6.77
N LYS A 62 -3.14 17.72 5.90
CA LYS A 62 -3.06 17.87 4.44
C LYS A 62 -4.04 18.92 3.90
N ALA A 63 -5.26 18.96 4.41
CA ALA A 63 -6.21 19.99 4.08
C ALA A 63 -5.73 21.36 4.57
N LEU A 64 -5.20 21.43 5.79
CA LEU A 64 -4.71 22.66 6.41
C LEU A 64 -3.61 23.34 5.58
N TYR A 65 -2.58 22.59 5.17
CA TYR A 65 -1.47 23.20 4.43
C TYR A 65 -1.94 23.75 3.08
N LYS A 66 -2.89 23.06 2.44
CA LYS A 66 -3.50 23.51 1.17
C LYS A 66 -4.30 24.78 1.37
N MET A 67 -5.11 24.85 2.42
CA MET A 67 -5.88 26.06 2.75
C MET A 67 -4.97 27.25 3.07
N ARG A 68 -3.88 27.01 3.80
CA ARG A 68 -2.88 28.03 4.13
C ARG A 68 -1.96 28.41 2.96
N LYS A 69 -1.98 27.66 1.85
CA LYS A 69 -1.07 27.84 0.70
C LYS A 69 0.42 27.86 1.08
N ILE A 70 0.79 27.11 2.13
CA ILE A 70 2.19 26.95 2.53
C ILE A 70 2.83 25.78 1.81
N THR A 71 4.15 25.83 1.64
CA THR A 71 4.90 24.71 1.07
C THR A 71 5.04 23.58 2.08
N GLN A 72 5.31 22.37 1.58
CA GLN A 72 5.58 21.22 2.45
C GLN A 72 6.81 21.45 3.35
N ALA A 73 7.82 22.17 2.86
CA ALA A 73 9.00 22.53 3.66
C ALA A 73 8.63 23.46 4.82
N GLN A 74 7.82 24.50 4.55
CA GLN A 74 7.32 25.41 5.58
C GLN A 74 6.46 24.69 6.62
N MET A 75 5.58 23.79 6.18
CA MET A 75 4.81 22.96 7.11
C MET A 75 5.73 22.10 7.99
N ALA A 76 6.78 21.52 7.42
CA ALA A 76 7.75 20.71 8.15
C ALA A 76 8.50 21.54 9.21
N GLU A 77 8.89 22.77 8.86
CA GLU A 77 9.50 23.73 9.79
C GLU A 77 8.54 24.12 10.92
N GLU A 78 7.28 24.46 10.61
CA GLU A 78 6.28 24.83 11.62
C GLU A 78 5.96 23.67 12.58
N VAL A 79 5.92 22.43 12.06
CA VAL A 79 5.66 21.22 12.87
C VAL A 79 6.91 20.77 13.63
N GLY A 80 8.10 21.20 13.22
CA GLY A 80 9.38 20.81 13.83
C GLY A 80 9.82 19.40 13.45
N VAL A 81 9.54 18.95 12.23
CA VAL A 81 9.91 17.62 11.72
C VAL A 81 10.69 17.72 10.42
N PRO A 82 11.56 16.74 10.08
CA PRO A 82 12.23 16.73 8.79
C PRO A 82 11.23 16.66 7.63
N CYS A 83 11.49 17.43 6.56
CA CYS A 83 10.60 17.48 5.38
C CYS A 83 10.31 16.10 4.77
N ARG A 84 11.33 15.22 4.70
CA ARG A 84 11.16 13.83 4.26
C ARG A 84 10.26 13.00 5.18
N THR A 85 10.35 13.21 6.50
CA THR A 85 9.47 12.54 7.47
C THR A 85 8.02 12.98 7.27
N LEU A 86 7.79 14.28 7.08
CA LEU A 86 6.46 14.79 6.78
C LEU A 86 5.91 14.25 5.46
N GLU A 87 6.76 14.13 4.44
CA GLU A 87 6.40 13.54 3.14
C GLU A 87 5.88 12.11 3.28
N GLU A 88 6.62 11.27 3.99
CA GLU A 88 6.24 9.88 4.23
C GLU A 88 4.91 9.76 4.97
N TRP A 89 4.65 10.67 5.92
CA TRP A 89 3.37 10.74 6.63
C TRP A 89 2.24 11.15 5.69
N LEU A 90 2.41 12.22 4.90
CA LEU A 90 1.39 12.73 3.97
C LEU A 90 1.06 11.76 2.82
N GLN A 91 2.00 10.89 2.46
CA GLN A 91 1.81 9.82 1.48
C GLN A 91 1.27 8.52 2.10
N PHE A 92 1.03 8.50 3.41
CA PHE A 92 0.69 7.29 4.17
C PHE A 92 1.69 6.13 4.02
N ARG A 93 2.93 6.42 3.60
CA ARG A 93 4.02 5.43 3.54
C ARG A 93 4.51 5.06 4.93
N ARG A 94 4.41 6.01 5.88
CA ARG A 94 4.77 5.81 7.28
C ARG A 94 3.71 6.43 8.19
N MET A 95 3.26 5.72 9.22
CA MET A 95 2.41 6.33 10.24
C MET A 95 3.25 7.11 11.26
N PRO A 96 2.80 8.30 11.69
CA PRO A 96 3.44 9.03 12.77
C PRO A 96 3.35 8.21 14.07
N LYS A 97 4.50 8.09 14.75
CA LYS A 97 4.58 7.54 16.12
C LYS A 97 4.31 8.64 17.14
N ALA A 98 4.24 8.28 18.42
CA ALA A 98 3.80 9.13 19.54
C ALA A 98 4.27 10.62 19.52
N PRO A 99 5.57 10.95 19.34
CA PRO A 99 5.97 12.36 19.29
C PRO A 99 5.43 13.05 18.02
N GLY A 100 5.43 12.36 16.87
CA GLY A 100 4.95 12.91 15.60
C GLY A 100 3.44 13.14 15.57
N THR A 101 2.64 12.24 16.14
CA THR A 101 1.19 12.46 16.26
C THR A 101 0.87 13.64 17.16
N THR A 102 1.63 13.84 18.23
CA THR A 102 1.44 14.97 19.16
C THR A 102 1.78 16.30 18.47
N LEU A 103 2.87 16.35 17.71
CA LEU A 103 3.25 17.55 16.96
C LEU A 103 2.19 17.96 15.93
N LEU A 104 1.67 17.00 15.16
CA LEU A 104 0.59 17.24 14.21
C LEU A 104 -0.70 17.75 14.88
N ARG A 105 -1.08 17.18 16.03
CA ARG A 105 -2.25 17.64 16.81
C ARG A 105 -2.08 19.08 17.28
N ARG A 106 -0.96 19.40 17.92
CA ARG A 106 -0.67 20.76 18.40
C ARG A 106 -0.67 21.77 17.27
N TRP A 107 -0.12 21.41 16.12
CA TRP A 107 -0.10 22.29 14.95
C TRP A 107 -1.51 22.57 14.41
N LEU A 108 -2.39 21.56 14.38
CA LEU A 108 -3.80 21.71 14.00
C LEU A 108 -4.59 22.56 15.01
N GLU A 109 -4.44 22.29 16.31
CA GLU A 109 -5.08 23.05 17.39
C GLU A 109 -4.65 24.53 17.38
N ALA A 110 -3.34 24.79 17.20
CA ALA A 110 -2.80 26.14 17.09
C ALA A 110 -3.38 26.91 15.90
N TYR A 111 -3.87 26.21 14.86
CA TYR A 111 -4.57 26.86 13.76
C TYR A 111 -6.04 27.10 14.04
N GLN A 112 -6.74 26.12 14.62
CA GLN A 112 -8.15 26.28 14.97
C GLN A 112 -8.34 27.48 15.91
N ASN A 113 -7.43 27.64 16.88
CA ASN A 113 -7.40 28.81 17.77
C ASN A 113 -7.06 30.14 17.07
N LYS A 114 -6.47 30.13 15.87
CA LYS A 114 -6.21 31.34 15.07
C LYS A 114 -7.37 31.72 14.16
N ILE A 115 -8.25 30.76 13.83
CA ILE A 115 -9.45 31.00 13.01
C ILE A 115 -10.62 31.42 13.88
N SER A 116 -10.71 30.89 15.11
CA SER A 116 -11.75 31.22 16.08
C SER A 116 -11.51 32.57 16.75
#